data_AF-A0A356T3N8-F1
#
_entry.id   AF-A0A356T3N8-F1
#
_cell.length_a   1.000
_cell.length_b   1.000
_cell.length_c   1.000
_cell.angle_alpha   90.00
_cell.angle_beta   90.00
_cell.angle_gamma   90.00
#
_symmetry.space_group_name_H-M   'P 1'
#
loop_
_entity.id
_entity.type
_entity.pdbx_description
1 polymer ?
#
loop_
_entity_poly.entity_id
_entity_poly.type
_entity_poly.pdbx_seq_one_letter_code
_entity_poly.pdbx_strand_id
1 'polypeptide(L)'
;MRRLALSAALLIGCAGAPPRAASPAASTTPPDTEPTPRPPEAPTSPPPPSDGAAALARAFEARMTVWTRPDGSRVLSRRCREGPVDCAARIARFAQLIDETARRHDLDPFLLAALAWRESGLDPSALGRRGEAGIVQLHPRGAGRDMRYVRDAAYRAQCQSELDACQGPVL
;
A
#
# COMPACT_ATOMS: atom_id res chain seq x y z
N MET A 1 -26.60 -29.00 53.20
CA MET A 1 -27.45 -28.46 54.29
C MET A 1 -26.82 -27.16 54.78
N ARG A 2 -27.56 -26.03 54.67
CA ARG A 2 -27.46 -24.75 55.42
C ARG A 2 -26.06 -24.11 55.55
N ARG A 3 -25.83 -22.83 55.23
CA ARG A 3 -26.54 -21.65 55.76
C ARG A 3 -26.41 -20.47 54.79
N LEU A 4 -27.54 -19.80 54.56
CA LEU A 4 -27.62 -18.45 54.02
C LEU A 4 -27.01 -17.46 55.03
N ALA A 5 -26.32 -16.44 54.54
CA ALA A 5 -26.08 -15.20 55.25
C ALA A 5 -26.66 -14.04 54.44
N LEU A 6 -27.73 -13.47 54.97
CA LEU A 6 -28.30 -12.18 54.60
C LEU A 6 -27.30 -11.07 54.93
N SER A 7 -27.09 -10.13 54.02
CA SER A 7 -26.70 -8.77 54.38
C SER A 7 -27.65 -7.79 53.70
N ALA A 8 -28.45 -7.13 54.53
CA ALA A 8 -29.30 -6.02 54.18
C ALA A 8 -28.44 -4.75 54.04
N ALA A 9 -28.58 -4.04 52.93
CA ALA A 9 -28.09 -2.68 52.77
C ALA A 9 -29.27 -1.78 52.43
N LEU A 10 -29.59 -0.92 53.38
CA LEU A 10 -30.61 0.13 53.38
C LEU A 10 -29.99 1.37 52.73
N LEU A 11 -30.50 1.87 51.59
CA LEU A 11 -30.29 3.27 51.22
C LEU A 11 -31.46 3.88 50.42
N ILE A 12 -32.15 4.80 51.12
CA ILE A 12 -32.53 6.16 50.71
C ILE A 12 -33.55 6.32 49.58
N GLY A 13 -34.68 6.87 49.99
CA GLY A 13 -35.84 7.21 49.18
C GLY A 13 -35.73 8.50 48.38
N CYS A 14 -36.84 8.71 47.69
CA CYS A 14 -37.11 9.56 46.54
C CYS A 14 -36.89 11.06 46.75
N ALA A 15 -36.36 11.71 45.71
CA ALA A 15 -36.58 13.14 45.46
C ALA A 15 -36.99 13.31 43.98
N GLY A 16 -38.15 13.95 43.78
CA GLY A 16 -38.84 14.07 42.50
C GLY A 16 -38.14 14.98 41.49
N ALA A 17 -38.25 14.61 40.22
CA ALA A 17 -37.91 15.46 39.09
C ALA A 17 -39.16 16.26 38.65
N PRO A 18 -39.05 17.58 38.39
CA PRO A 18 -40.17 18.36 37.88
C PRO A 18 -40.41 18.08 36.38
N PRO A 19 -41.64 18.24 35.86
CA PRO A 19 -41.93 18.10 34.45
C PRO A 19 -41.27 19.24 33.65
N ARG A 20 -40.44 18.87 32.66
CA ARG A 20 -39.92 19.80 31.66
C ARG A 20 -41.08 20.29 30.79
N ALA A 21 -41.32 21.60 30.83
CA ALA A 21 -42.20 22.29 29.91
C ALA A 21 -41.75 22.09 28.46
N ALA A 22 -42.71 21.82 27.57
CA ALA A 22 -42.50 21.73 26.14
C ALA A 22 -42.16 23.12 25.57
N SER A 23 -41.01 23.26 24.93
CA SER A 23 -40.68 24.43 24.10
C SER A 23 -41.46 24.40 22.78
N PRO A 24 -41.94 25.55 22.27
CA PRO A 24 -42.54 25.62 20.96
C PRO A 24 -41.47 25.45 19.88
N ALA A 25 -41.82 24.70 18.83
CA ALA A 25 -41.01 24.50 17.65
C ALA A 25 -40.76 25.84 16.94
N ALA A 26 -39.53 26.33 17.00
CA ALA A 26 -39.06 27.42 16.17
C ALA A 26 -38.68 26.84 14.80
N SER A 27 -39.52 27.09 13.80
CA SER A 27 -39.23 26.84 12.39
C SER A 27 -38.02 27.66 11.97
N THR A 28 -36.87 27.02 11.87
CA THR A 28 -35.66 27.61 11.32
C THR A 28 -35.42 26.95 9.97
N THR A 29 -35.68 27.70 8.90
CA THR A 29 -35.30 27.30 7.54
C THR A 29 -33.78 27.14 7.49
N PRO A 30 -33.21 26.00 7.04
CA PRO A 30 -31.77 25.86 6.91
C PRO A 30 -31.26 26.80 5.80
N PRO A 31 -30.06 27.38 5.95
CA PRO A 31 -29.47 28.19 4.89
C PRO A 31 -29.15 27.30 3.68
N ASP A 32 -29.44 27.80 2.49
CA ASP A 32 -29.07 27.18 1.22
C ASP A 32 -27.55 26.92 1.21
N THR A 33 -27.18 25.66 1.38
CA THR A 33 -25.79 25.23 1.30
C THR A 33 -25.46 25.12 -0.17
N GLU A 34 -24.70 26.08 -0.68
CA GLU A 34 -24.10 26.02 -2.01
C GLU A 34 -23.35 24.67 -2.14
N PRO A 35 -23.62 23.88 -3.19
CA PRO A 35 -23.03 22.56 -3.32
C PRO A 35 -21.51 22.69 -3.47
N THR A 36 -20.77 22.17 -2.50
CA THR A 36 -19.31 22.06 -2.56
C THR A 36 -18.91 21.48 -3.92
N PRO A 37 -18.04 22.15 -4.70
CA PRO A 37 -17.61 21.62 -5.99
C PRO A 37 -16.98 20.25 -5.76
N ARG A 38 -17.49 19.25 -6.49
CA ARG A 38 -16.95 17.89 -6.47
C ARG A 38 -15.46 17.98 -6.80
N PRO A 39 -14.57 17.34 -6.03
CA PRO A 39 -13.15 17.32 -6.37
C PRO A 39 -13.00 16.84 -7.82
N PRO A 40 -12.09 17.44 -8.60
CA PRO A 40 -11.90 17.09 -9.99
C PRO A 40 -11.69 15.58 -10.10
N GLU A 41 -12.44 14.96 -11.01
CA GLU A 41 -12.36 13.55 -11.30
C GLU A 41 -10.90 13.20 -11.58
N ALA A 42 -10.35 12.24 -10.84
CA ALA A 42 -8.94 11.89 -10.95
C ALA A 42 -8.61 11.58 -12.42
N PRO A 43 -7.49 12.09 -12.97
CA PRO A 43 -7.17 11.91 -14.37
C PRO A 43 -7.19 10.42 -14.71
N THR A 44 -7.96 10.06 -15.73
CA THR A 44 -8.16 8.67 -16.21
C THR A 44 -6.90 8.07 -16.84
N SER A 45 -5.82 8.83 -16.92
CA SER A 45 -4.49 8.39 -17.30
C SER A 45 -3.49 8.82 -16.23
N PRO A 46 -2.59 7.93 -15.78
CA PRO A 46 -1.57 8.30 -14.82
C PRO A 46 -0.73 9.46 -15.38
N PRO A 47 -0.32 10.44 -14.55
CA PRO A 47 0.58 11.50 -14.98
C PRO A 47 1.87 10.90 -15.56
N PRO A 48 2.55 11.61 -16.46
CA PRO A 48 3.86 11.16 -16.92
C PRO A 48 4.78 10.94 -15.69
N PRO A 49 5.67 9.94 -15.73
CA PRO A 49 6.58 9.67 -14.63
C PRO A 49 7.37 10.94 -14.29
N SER A 50 7.59 11.18 -13.00
CA SER A 50 8.53 12.20 -12.55
C SER A 50 9.90 11.98 -13.20
N ASP A 51 10.71 13.04 -13.32
CA ASP A 51 12.08 12.91 -13.83
C ASP A 51 12.89 11.84 -13.05
N GLY A 52 12.61 11.72 -11.74
CA GLY A 52 13.15 10.69 -10.86
C GLY A 52 12.74 9.28 -11.28
N ALA A 53 11.45 9.02 -11.49
CA ALA A 53 10.95 7.73 -11.97
C ALA A 53 11.52 7.37 -13.36
N ALA A 54 11.62 8.34 -14.27
CA ALA A 54 12.25 8.10 -15.58
C ALA A 54 13.74 7.75 -15.47
N ALA A 55 14.47 8.39 -14.55
CA ALA A 55 15.87 8.07 -14.29
C ALA A 55 16.05 6.69 -13.66
N LEU A 56 15.20 6.32 -12.70
CA LEU A 56 15.18 4.99 -12.10
C LEU A 56 14.88 3.90 -13.13
N ALA A 57 13.91 4.10 -14.03
CA ALA A 57 13.57 3.14 -15.06
C ALA A 57 14.79 2.83 -15.97
N ARG A 58 15.51 3.87 -16.40
CA ARG A 58 16.76 3.70 -17.17
C ARG A 58 17.83 2.95 -16.38
N ALA A 59 17.97 3.25 -15.08
CA ALA A 59 18.94 2.57 -14.22
C ALA A 59 18.61 1.08 -14.04
N PHE A 60 17.34 0.74 -13.84
CA PHE A 60 16.90 -0.65 -13.73
C PHE A 60 17.07 -1.42 -15.03
N GLU A 61 16.70 -0.83 -16.17
CA GLU A 61 16.93 -1.47 -17.47
C GLU A 61 18.42 -1.75 -17.70
N ALA A 62 19.29 -0.78 -17.41
CA ALA A 62 20.73 -0.96 -17.48
C ALA A 62 21.21 -2.10 -16.56
N ARG A 63 20.67 -2.20 -15.34
CA ARG A 63 21.07 -3.23 -14.37
C ARG A 63 20.52 -4.62 -14.69
N MET A 64 19.36 -4.69 -15.34
CA MET A 64 18.75 -5.94 -15.83
C MET A 64 19.36 -6.41 -17.15
N THR A 65 20.08 -5.56 -17.87
CA THR A 65 20.76 -5.94 -19.10
C THR A 65 21.88 -6.94 -18.78
N VAL A 66 21.74 -8.17 -19.26
CA VAL A 66 22.78 -9.22 -19.13
C VAL A 66 23.77 -9.17 -20.28
N TRP A 67 23.37 -8.65 -21.43
CA TRP A 67 24.23 -8.49 -22.59
C TRP A 67 23.69 -7.40 -23.51
N THR A 68 24.58 -6.68 -24.18
CA THR A 68 24.25 -5.74 -25.26
C THR A 68 24.74 -6.33 -26.56
N ARG A 69 23.84 -6.48 -27.53
CA ARG A 69 24.15 -7.01 -28.85
C ARG A 69 25.00 -6.02 -29.66
N PRO A 70 25.74 -6.48 -30.69
CA PRO A 70 26.44 -5.59 -31.61
C PRO A 70 25.51 -4.58 -32.32
N ASP A 71 24.24 -4.93 -32.52
CA ASP A 71 23.22 -4.05 -33.11
C ASP A 71 22.66 -3.01 -32.12
N GLY A 72 23.17 -2.96 -30.89
CA GLY A 72 22.73 -2.06 -29.83
C GLY A 72 21.50 -2.54 -29.04
N SER A 73 20.83 -3.60 -29.46
CA SER A 73 19.70 -4.16 -28.71
C SER A 73 20.17 -4.77 -27.39
N ARG A 74 19.37 -4.60 -26.33
CA ARG A 74 19.67 -5.10 -24.99
C ARG A 74 19.00 -6.45 -24.76
N VAL A 75 19.75 -7.36 -24.16
CA VAL A 75 19.23 -8.63 -23.66
C VAL A 75 19.03 -8.46 -22.17
N LEU A 76 17.77 -8.31 -21.75
CA LEU A 76 17.40 -8.20 -20.34
C LEU A 76 17.46 -9.56 -19.65
N SER A 77 17.43 -9.58 -18.32
CA SER A 77 17.48 -10.82 -17.54
C SER A 77 16.38 -11.80 -17.96
N ARG A 78 16.66 -13.10 -17.88
CA ARG A 78 15.70 -14.17 -18.26
C ARG A 78 14.33 -13.95 -17.60
N ARG A 79 14.34 -13.67 -16.29
CA ARG A 79 13.15 -13.42 -15.48
C ARG A 79 12.29 -12.28 -16.03
N CYS A 80 12.91 -11.20 -16.49
CA CYS A 80 12.15 -10.08 -17.03
C CYS A 80 11.53 -10.44 -18.39
N ARG A 81 12.31 -11.09 -19.27
CA ARG A 81 11.85 -11.48 -20.62
C ARG A 81 10.75 -12.55 -20.61
N GLU A 82 10.80 -13.48 -19.66
CA GLU A 82 9.86 -14.61 -19.55
C GLU A 82 8.75 -14.34 -18.52
N GLY A 83 8.67 -13.11 -17.99
CA GLY A 83 7.66 -12.73 -17.04
C GLY A 83 6.26 -12.66 -17.65
N PRO A 84 5.20 -12.73 -16.83
CA PRO A 84 3.80 -12.75 -17.29
C PRO A 84 3.29 -11.41 -17.87
N VAL A 85 4.07 -10.33 -17.75
CA VAL A 85 3.75 -9.01 -18.31
C VAL A 85 4.99 -8.40 -18.93
N ASP A 86 4.78 -7.43 -19.82
CA ASP A 86 5.84 -6.72 -20.51
C ASP A 86 6.91 -6.18 -19.55
N CYS A 87 8.16 -6.47 -19.87
CA CYS A 87 9.30 -6.18 -19.02
C CYS A 87 9.53 -4.67 -18.88
N ALA A 88 9.43 -3.90 -19.98
CA ALA A 88 9.64 -2.46 -19.96
C ALA A 88 8.55 -1.74 -19.18
N ALA A 89 7.28 -2.13 -19.37
CA ALA A 89 6.14 -1.62 -18.63
C ALA A 89 6.29 -1.88 -17.12
N ARG A 90 6.75 -3.07 -16.72
CA ARG A 90 6.98 -3.40 -15.31
C ARG A 90 8.16 -2.64 -14.70
N ILE A 91 9.27 -2.48 -15.44
CA ILE A 91 10.39 -1.64 -15.00
C ILE A 91 9.89 -0.20 -14.76
N ALA A 92 9.13 0.37 -15.69
CA ALA A 92 8.57 1.70 -15.55
C ALA A 92 7.63 1.79 -14.34
N ARG A 93 6.77 0.78 -14.12
CA ARG A 93 5.84 0.76 -13.00
C ARG A 93 6.56 0.68 -11.64
N PHE A 94 7.60 -0.15 -11.51
CA PHE A 94 8.39 -0.21 -10.29
C PHE A 94 9.18 1.08 -10.05
N ALA A 95 9.72 1.69 -11.09
CA ALA A 95 10.40 2.97 -10.98
C ALA A 95 9.47 4.08 -10.45
N GLN A 96 8.23 4.13 -10.94
CA GLN A 96 7.20 5.04 -10.43
C GLN A 96 6.90 4.78 -8.95
N LEU A 97 6.61 3.52 -8.58
CA LEU A 97 6.28 3.17 -7.21
C LEU A 97 7.42 3.49 -6.24
N ILE A 98 8.66 3.19 -6.61
CA ILE A 98 9.83 3.47 -5.79
C ILE A 98 10.03 4.98 -5.64
N ASP A 99 9.93 5.75 -6.72
CA ASP A 99 10.05 7.22 -6.65
C ASP A 99 8.95 7.84 -5.78
N GLU A 100 7.71 7.41 -5.96
CA GLU A 100 6.55 7.88 -5.18
C GLU A 100 6.69 7.55 -3.69
N THR A 101 7.05 6.30 -3.37
CA THR A 101 7.27 5.87 -1.98
C THR A 101 8.45 6.60 -1.36
N ALA A 102 9.58 6.70 -2.07
CA ALA A 102 10.76 7.39 -1.55
C ALA A 102 10.44 8.85 -1.22
N ARG A 103 9.78 9.58 -2.14
CA ARG A 103 9.32 10.96 -1.89
C ARG A 103 8.35 11.06 -0.71
N ARG A 104 7.42 10.11 -0.57
CA ARG A 104 6.45 10.10 0.54
C ARG A 104 7.12 9.95 1.90
N HIS A 105 8.26 9.26 1.96
CA HIS A 105 8.98 8.96 3.19
C HIS A 105 10.28 9.76 3.36
N ASP A 106 10.51 10.79 2.52
CA ASP A 106 11.71 11.62 2.53
C ASP A 106 13.02 10.79 2.40
N LEU A 107 12.99 9.80 1.52
CA LEU A 107 14.13 8.95 1.18
C LEU A 107 14.69 9.34 -0.19
N ASP A 108 15.98 9.10 -0.38
CA ASP A 108 16.57 9.13 -1.73
C ASP A 108 15.96 7.99 -2.57
N PRO A 109 15.34 8.29 -3.74
CA PRO A 109 14.75 7.27 -4.60
C PRO A 109 15.76 6.25 -5.10
N PHE A 110 17.02 6.64 -5.33
CA PHE A 110 18.08 5.71 -5.71
C PHE A 110 18.53 4.82 -4.56
N LEU A 111 18.41 5.27 -3.30
CA LEU A 111 18.65 4.42 -2.14
C LEU A 111 17.61 3.30 -2.03
N LEU A 112 16.32 3.65 -2.12
CA LEU A 112 15.25 2.65 -2.08
C LEU A 112 15.32 1.69 -3.29
N ALA A 113 15.63 2.22 -4.48
CA ALA A 113 15.87 1.42 -5.68
C ALA A 113 17.04 0.44 -5.51
N ALA A 114 18.16 0.90 -4.94
CA ALA A 114 19.33 0.06 -4.68
C ALA A 114 19.01 -1.05 -3.67
N LEU A 115 18.23 -0.75 -2.63
CA LEU A 115 17.74 -1.75 -1.67
C LEU A 115 16.88 -2.81 -2.36
N ALA A 116 15.85 -2.41 -3.10
CA ALA A 116 14.97 -3.34 -3.83
C ALA A 116 15.76 -4.21 -4.84
N TRP A 117 16.76 -3.63 -5.50
CA TRP A 117 17.66 -4.39 -6.36
C TRP A 117 18.50 -5.39 -5.58
N ARG A 118 19.06 -4.99 -4.43
CA ARG A 118 19.91 -5.85 -3.59
C ARG A 118 19.13 -7.04 -3.01
N GLU A 119 17.89 -6.82 -2.60
CA GLU A 119 17.07 -7.82 -1.94
C GLU A 119 16.52 -8.89 -2.89
N SER A 120 16.04 -8.50 -4.08
CA SER A 120 15.42 -9.47 -5.00
C SER A 120 15.81 -9.33 -6.47
N GLY A 121 16.58 -8.30 -6.83
CA GLY A 121 16.80 -7.93 -8.23
C GLY A 121 15.51 -7.46 -8.91
N LEU A 122 14.64 -6.77 -8.17
CA LEU A 122 13.29 -6.37 -8.60
C LEU A 122 12.39 -7.53 -9.02
N ASP A 123 12.56 -8.70 -8.40
CA ASP A 123 11.62 -9.80 -8.54
C ASP A 123 10.47 -9.65 -7.54
N PRO A 124 9.24 -9.35 -7.99
CA PRO A 124 8.10 -9.28 -7.09
C PRO A 124 7.74 -10.65 -6.51
N SER A 125 8.04 -11.73 -7.23
CA SER A 125 7.73 -13.10 -6.80
C SER A 125 8.77 -13.71 -5.85
N ALA A 126 9.81 -12.95 -5.50
CA ALA A 126 10.90 -13.45 -4.68
C ALA A 126 10.42 -13.89 -3.30
N LEU A 127 10.80 -15.10 -2.93
CA LEU A 127 10.56 -15.70 -1.60
C LEU A 127 11.89 -16.11 -0.97
N GLY A 128 12.18 -15.55 0.20
CA GLY A 128 13.33 -15.89 1.01
C GLY A 128 13.12 -17.17 1.82
N ARG A 129 14.21 -17.69 2.40
CA ARG A 129 14.21 -18.97 3.11
C ARG A 129 13.37 -18.97 4.39
N ARG A 130 13.12 -17.80 4.99
CA ARG A 130 12.31 -17.64 6.21
C ARG A 130 10.94 -17.03 5.91
N GLY A 131 10.55 -17.04 4.64
CA GLY A 131 9.27 -16.50 4.19
C GLY A 131 9.30 -14.99 3.92
N GLU A 132 10.49 -14.40 3.82
CA GLU A 132 10.64 -13.05 3.28
C GLU A 132 9.99 -12.96 1.90
N ALA A 133 9.27 -11.89 1.58
CA ALA A 133 8.52 -11.81 0.33
C ALA A 133 8.58 -10.43 -0.34
N GLY A 134 8.49 -10.44 -1.67
CA GLY A 134 8.38 -9.23 -2.48
C GLY A 134 9.72 -8.56 -2.79
N ILE A 135 9.65 -7.40 -3.44
CA ILE A 135 10.83 -6.71 -3.99
C ILE A 135 11.83 -6.21 -2.93
N VAL A 136 11.37 -6.00 -1.69
CA VAL A 136 12.24 -5.60 -0.55
C VAL A 136 12.30 -6.68 0.54
N GLN A 137 11.90 -7.92 0.23
CA GLN A 137 12.08 -9.10 1.09
C GLN A 137 11.61 -8.91 2.54
N LEU A 138 10.38 -8.45 2.74
CA LEU A 138 9.86 -8.21 4.10
C LEU A 138 9.64 -9.51 4.86
N HIS A 139 10.19 -9.57 6.07
CA HIS A 139 10.10 -10.76 6.91
C HIS A 139 8.71 -10.88 7.58
N PRO A 140 8.06 -12.07 7.56
CA PRO A 140 6.69 -12.28 8.06
C PRO A 140 6.54 -12.15 9.58
N ARG A 141 7.65 -12.14 10.31
CA ARG A 141 7.70 -11.88 11.76
C ARG A 141 8.18 -10.46 12.12
N GLY A 142 8.48 -9.64 11.12
CA GLY A 142 8.99 -8.27 11.29
C GLY A 142 8.10 -7.27 10.57
N ALA A 143 8.70 -6.40 9.74
CA ALA A 143 7.98 -5.38 8.97
C ALA A 143 6.85 -5.94 8.08
N GLY A 144 6.98 -7.19 7.62
CA GLY A 144 5.96 -7.87 6.81
C GLY A 144 4.84 -8.53 7.60
N ARG A 145 4.82 -8.41 8.94
CA ARG A 145 3.88 -9.09 9.83
C ARG A 145 2.44 -8.90 9.37
N ASP A 146 1.98 -7.69 9.10
CA ASP A 146 0.56 -7.44 8.82
C ASP A 146 0.26 -7.30 7.32
N MET A 147 1.25 -7.54 6.47
CA MET A 147 1.12 -7.33 5.05
C MET A 147 0.50 -8.54 4.36
N ARG A 148 -0.65 -8.34 3.72
CA ARG A 148 -1.35 -9.39 2.97
C ARG A 148 -0.44 -10.05 1.94
N TYR A 149 0.34 -9.26 1.20
CA TYR A 149 1.29 -9.79 0.22
C TYR A 149 2.28 -10.79 0.84
N VAL A 150 2.78 -10.52 2.04
CA VAL A 150 3.74 -11.40 2.74
C VAL A 150 3.06 -12.66 3.27
N ARG A 151 1.84 -12.54 3.80
CA ARG A 151 1.16 -13.66 4.49
C ARG A 151 0.36 -14.59 3.58
N ASP A 152 -0.17 -14.10 2.47
CA ASP A 152 -1.16 -14.80 1.65
C ASP A 152 -0.56 -15.23 0.31
N ALA A 153 -0.23 -16.52 0.20
CA ALA A 153 0.36 -17.09 -1.02
C ALA A 153 -0.62 -17.07 -2.21
N ALA A 154 -1.92 -17.24 -1.96
CA ALA A 154 -2.92 -17.21 -3.01
C ALA A 154 -3.07 -15.78 -3.57
N TYR A 155 -3.08 -14.78 -2.69
CA TYR A 155 -3.08 -13.38 -3.10
C TYR A 155 -1.84 -13.03 -3.93
N ARG A 156 -0.63 -13.47 -3.53
CA ARG A 156 0.57 -13.25 -4.37
C ARG A 156 0.46 -13.88 -5.75
N ALA A 157 -0.10 -15.09 -5.85
CA ALA A 157 -0.27 -15.78 -7.13
C ALA A 157 -1.21 -14.99 -8.06
N GLN A 158 -2.30 -14.43 -7.52
CA GLN A 158 -3.24 -13.58 -8.28
C GLN A 158 -2.56 -12.31 -8.80
N CYS A 159 -1.63 -11.74 -8.03
CA CYS A 159 -0.93 -10.52 -8.41
C CYS A 159 0.08 -10.69 -9.55
N GLN A 160 0.47 -11.91 -9.94
CA GLN A 160 1.59 -12.08 -10.89
C GLN A 160 1.33 -11.46 -12.26
N SER A 161 0.08 -11.39 -12.70
CA SER A 161 -0.34 -10.78 -13.97
C SER A 161 -0.51 -9.26 -13.90
N GLU A 162 -0.41 -8.65 -12.72
CA GLU A 162 -0.51 -7.20 -12.56
C GLU A 162 0.83 -6.53 -12.85
N LEU A 163 0.80 -5.32 -13.45
CA LEU A 163 2.03 -4.57 -13.78
C LEU A 163 2.88 -4.27 -12.54
N ASP A 164 2.24 -3.95 -11.42
CA ASP A 164 2.92 -3.70 -10.15
C ASP A 164 3.07 -4.95 -9.27
N ALA A 165 2.52 -6.08 -9.69
CA ALA A 165 2.47 -7.32 -8.92
C ALA A 165 2.08 -7.12 -7.43
N CYS A 166 1.15 -6.18 -7.16
CA CYS A 166 0.72 -5.78 -5.82
C CYS A 166 1.87 -5.36 -4.87
N GLN A 167 2.97 -4.81 -5.42
CA GLN A 167 4.14 -4.39 -4.62
C GLN A 167 3.96 -3.04 -3.95
N GLY A 168 2.93 -2.26 -4.29
CA GLY A 168 2.68 -0.94 -3.70
C GLY A 168 2.71 -0.94 -2.16
N PRO A 169 1.97 -1.83 -1.46
CA PRO A 169 2.01 -1.93 -0.01
C PRO A 169 3.29 -2.53 0.59
N VAL A 170 4.17 -3.11 -0.23
CA VAL A 170 5.43 -3.74 0.19
C VAL A 170 6.58 -2.72 0.22
N LEU A 171 6.44 -1.60 -0.50
CA LEU A 171 7.36 -0.45 -0.51
C LEU A 171 6.99 0.55 0.58
#